data_AF-A0A090QY14-F1
#
_entry.id   AF-A0A090QY14-F1
#
_cell.length_a   1.000
_cell.length_b   1.000
_cell.length_c   1.000
_cell.angle_alpha   90.00
_cell.angle_beta   90.00
_cell.angle_gamma   90.00
#
_symmetry.space_group_name_H-M   'P 1'
#
loop_
_entity.id
_entity.type
_entity.pdbx_description
1 polymer ?
#
loop_
_entity_poly.entity_id
_entity_poly.type
_entity_poly.pdbx_seq_one_letter_code
_entity_poly.pdbx_strand_id
1 'polypeptide(L)'
;MEQADVLLFTLQFDDRGAAELVETKDDWAEHVGFDVDKEVYAEVRIGLVNEESDELDDVFARLLISRDPENKFCHILWKRD
;
A
#
# COMPACT_ATOMS: atom_id res chain seq x y z
N MET A 1 7.72 6.97 -7.36
CA MET A 1 6.53 7.17 -8.19
C MET A 1 6.86 8.24 -9.20
N GLU A 2 6.94 7.84 -10.45
CA GLU A 2 7.27 8.69 -11.57
C GLU A 2 6.00 9.25 -12.22
N GLN A 3 6.16 10.22 -13.12
CA GLN A 3 5.03 10.81 -13.84
C GLN A 3 4.27 9.78 -14.69
N ALA A 4 4.97 8.76 -15.21
CA ALA A 4 4.36 7.66 -15.94
C ALA A 4 3.42 6.82 -15.07
N ASP A 5 3.82 6.52 -13.81
CA ASP A 5 2.98 5.80 -12.85
C ASP A 5 1.69 6.56 -12.54
N VAL A 6 1.79 7.88 -12.33
CA VAL A 6 0.63 8.74 -12.05
C VAL A 6 -0.34 8.75 -13.21
N LEU A 7 0.18 8.81 -14.45
CA LEU A 7 -0.65 8.79 -15.66
C LEU A 7 -1.33 7.44 -15.84
N LEU A 8 -0.60 6.33 -15.66
CA LEU A 8 -1.12 4.98 -15.78
C LEU A 8 -2.23 4.73 -14.76
N PHE A 9 -1.97 5.06 -13.49
CA PHE A 9 -2.97 4.96 -12.43
C PHE A 9 -4.20 5.80 -12.78
N THR A 10 -4.06 7.07 -13.16
CA THR A 10 -5.20 7.93 -13.51
C THR A 10 -6.04 7.39 -14.66
N LEU A 11 -5.42 6.76 -15.66
CA LEU A 11 -6.14 6.21 -16.82
C LEU A 11 -6.86 4.90 -16.52
N GLN A 12 -6.32 4.06 -15.63
CA GLN A 12 -6.82 2.70 -15.39
C GLN A 12 -7.55 2.52 -14.06
N PHE A 13 -7.47 3.51 -13.16
CA PHE A 13 -8.02 3.39 -11.81
C PHE A 13 -9.53 3.14 -11.77
N ASP A 14 -10.30 3.70 -12.71
CA ASP A 14 -11.76 3.52 -12.72
C ASP A 14 -12.19 2.06 -12.90
N ASP A 15 -11.40 1.30 -13.66
CA ASP A 15 -11.72 -0.09 -14.03
C ASP A 15 -10.93 -1.10 -13.17
N ARG A 16 -9.66 -0.81 -12.89
CA ARG A 16 -8.71 -1.75 -12.27
C ARG A 16 -8.17 -1.27 -10.93
N GLY A 17 -8.57 -0.09 -10.45
CA GLY A 17 -8.09 0.45 -9.18
C GLY A 17 -8.54 -0.38 -7.99
N ALA A 18 -7.60 -0.78 -7.14
CA ALA A 18 -7.93 -1.45 -5.90
C ALA A 18 -7.05 -0.99 -4.72
N ALA A 19 -7.64 -1.11 -3.53
CA ALA A 19 -6.98 -0.94 -2.27
C ALA A 19 -7.28 -2.16 -1.39
N GLU A 20 -6.24 -2.89 -1.01
CA GLU A 20 -6.39 -4.14 -0.25
C GLU A 20 -5.70 -4.04 1.11
N LEU A 21 -6.41 -4.51 2.14
CA LEU A 21 -5.85 -4.73 3.46
C LEU A 21 -5.16 -6.10 3.46
N VAL A 22 -3.85 -6.11 3.68
CA VAL A 22 -3.04 -7.32 3.69
C VAL A 22 -2.41 -7.54 5.06
N GLU A 23 -1.87 -8.73 5.28
CA GLU A 23 -1.05 -8.99 6.46
C GLU A 23 0.18 -8.07 6.46
N THR A 24 0.38 -7.39 7.60
CA THR A 24 1.53 -6.50 7.82
C THR A 24 2.82 -7.31 7.74
N LYS A 25 3.64 -7.00 6.73
CA LYS A 25 4.91 -7.69 6.52
C LYS A 25 5.97 -7.27 7.55
N ASP A 26 6.92 -8.15 7.82
CA ASP A 26 7.98 -7.91 8.81
C ASP A 26 9.02 -6.86 8.37
N ASP A 27 9.10 -6.55 7.07
CA ASP A 27 10.05 -5.56 6.53
C ASP A 27 9.77 -4.12 6.98
N TRP A 28 8.56 -3.86 7.49
CA TRP A 28 8.18 -2.51 7.91
C TRP A 28 9.06 -1.94 9.00
N ALA A 29 9.58 -2.76 9.92
CA ALA A 29 10.42 -2.29 11.01
C ALA A 29 11.69 -1.57 10.49
N GLU A 30 12.23 -2.02 9.35
CA GLU A 30 13.38 -1.39 8.70
C GLU A 30 13.03 -0.04 8.07
N HIS A 31 11.78 0.13 7.63
CA HIS A 31 11.28 1.35 7.01
C HIS A 31 10.90 2.44 8.01
N VAL A 32 10.29 2.05 9.15
CA VAL A 32 9.78 3.00 10.14
C VAL A 32 10.73 3.23 11.33
N GLY A 33 11.72 2.34 11.50
CA GLY A 33 12.74 2.47 12.55
C GLY A 33 12.26 2.07 13.95
N PHE A 34 11.14 1.34 14.05
CA PHE A 34 10.61 0.78 15.28
C PHE A 34 9.92 -0.57 15.02
N ASP A 35 9.69 -1.35 16.07
CA ASP A 35 9.04 -2.66 15.96
C ASP A 35 7.54 -2.52 15.66
N VAL A 36 7.05 -3.18 14.62
CA VAL A 36 5.68 -3.05 14.13
C VAL A 36 4.81 -4.19 14.63
N ASP A 37 3.96 -3.89 15.60
CA ASP A 37 2.96 -4.80 16.11
C ASP A 37 1.83 -5.01 15.09
N LYS A 38 1.64 -6.25 14.61
CA LYS A 38 0.67 -6.59 13.56
C LYS A 38 -0.78 -6.57 14.02
N GLU A 39 -1.04 -6.54 15.33
CA GLU A 39 -2.38 -6.38 15.89
C GLU A 39 -2.79 -4.91 15.91
N VAL A 40 -1.82 -4.02 16.15
CA VAL A 40 -2.01 -2.55 16.21
C VAL A 40 -1.88 -1.89 14.84
N TYR A 41 -1.03 -2.40 13.96
CA TYR A 41 -0.78 -1.83 12.64
C TYR A 41 -1.30 -2.70 11.50
N ALA A 42 -1.84 -2.03 10.49
CA ALA A 42 -2.33 -2.62 9.26
C ALA A 42 -1.50 -2.18 8.05
N GLU A 43 -1.18 -3.11 7.15
CA GLU A 43 -0.67 -2.79 5.82
C GLU A 43 -1.82 -2.69 4.81
N VAL A 44 -1.91 -1.56 4.12
CA VAL A 44 -2.81 -1.36 2.97
C VAL A 44 -1.97 -1.20 1.72
N ARG A 45 -2.31 -1.91 0.65
CA ARG A 45 -1.68 -1.76 -0.67
C ARG A 45 -2.64 -1.05 -1.60
N ILE A 46 -2.12 -0.09 -2.36
CA ILE A 46 -2.88 0.63 -3.38
C ILE A 46 -2.20 0.36 -4.73
N GLY A 47 -3.00 -0.10 -5.68
CA GLY A 47 -2.50 -0.64 -6.93
C GLY A 47 -3.55 -0.70 -8.03
N LEU A 48 -3.17 -1.38 -9.11
CA LEU A 48 -4.08 -1.85 -10.14
C LEU A 48 -4.14 -3.39 -10.10
N VAL A 49 -5.34 -3.96 -10.17
CA VAL A 49 -5.53 -5.42 -10.26
C VAL A 49 -5.17 -5.93 -11.65
N ASN A 50 -4.77 -7.18 -11.73
CA ASN A 50 -4.56 -7.90 -12.98
C ASN A 50 -5.88 -8.13 -13.72
N GLU A 51 -5.91 -7.95 -15.04
CA GLU A 51 -7.10 -8.26 -15.84
C GLU A 51 -7.42 -9.76 -15.92
N GLU A 52 -6.41 -10.63 -15.77
CA GLU A 52 -6.59 -12.08 -15.89
C GLU A 52 -6.85 -12.77 -14.55
N SER A 53 -6.23 -12.29 -13.47
CA SER A 53 -6.29 -12.94 -12.14
C SER A 53 -7.07 -12.15 -11.08
N ASP A 54 -7.45 -10.90 -11.35
CA ASP A 54 -8.11 -10.00 -10.39
C ASP A 54 -7.26 -9.71 -9.12
N GLU A 55 -6.00 -10.14 -9.09
CA GLU A 55 -5.07 -9.93 -7.98
C GLU A 55 -4.36 -8.57 -8.08
N LEU A 56 -4.10 -7.93 -6.95
CA LEU A 56 -3.36 -6.65 -6.88
C LEU A 56 -1.85 -6.85 -7.04
N ASP A 57 -1.39 -7.06 -8.27
CA ASP A 57 0.03 -7.27 -8.56
C ASP A 57 0.80 -5.97 -8.83
N ASP A 58 0.19 -4.95 -9.45
CA ASP A 58 0.86 -3.67 -9.72
C ASP A 58 0.62 -2.66 -8.58
N VAL A 59 1.47 -2.75 -7.56
CA VAL A 59 1.37 -1.95 -6.32
C VAL A 59 2.15 -0.64 -6.46
N PHE A 60 1.43 0.49 -6.43
CA PHE A 60 2.00 1.84 -6.47
C PHE A 60 2.39 2.37 -5.08
N ALA A 61 1.66 1.96 -4.05
CA ALA A 61 1.91 2.39 -2.68
C ALA A 61 1.62 1.28 -1.67
N ARG A 62 2.46 1.20 -0.65
CA ARG A 62 2.21 0.45 0.58
C ARG A 62 2.05 1.44 1.72
N LEU A 63 1.00 1.29 2.51
CA LEU A 63 0.69 2.15 3.64
C LEU A 63 0.72 1.32 4.91
N LEU A 64 1.45 1.79 5.92
CA LEU A 64 1.38 1.26 7.28
C LEU A 64 0.53 2.22 8.10
N ILE A 65 -0.62 1.74 8.59
CA ILE A 65 -1.62 2.55 9.28
C ILE A 65 -1.84 1.98 10.68
N SER A 66 -1.81 2.84 11.69
CA SER A 66 -2.23 2.45 13.05
C SER A 66 -3.76 2.29 13.11
N ARG A 67 -4.21 1.20 13.71
CA ARG A 67 -5.63 0.94 14.01
C ARG A 67 -6.10 1.67 15.26
N ASP A 68 -5.17 2.23 16.04
CA ASP A 68 -5.48 3.00 17.23
C ASP A 68 -6.04 4.40 16.84
N PRO A 69 -7.28 4.74 17.23
CA PRO A 69 -7.91 6.00 16.85
C PRO A 69 -7.30 7.22 17.53
N GLU A 70 -6.62 7.05 18.66
CA GLU A 70 -5.95 8.10 19.42
C GLU A 70 -4.53 8.34 18.90
N ASN A 71 -3.89 7.29 18.35
CA ASN A 71 -2.54 7.33 17.79
C ASN A 71 -2.55 7.13 16.27
N LYS A 72 -2.82 8.23 15.54
CA LYS A 72 -2.98 8.28 14.08
C LYS A 72 -1.66 8.22 13.31
N PHE A 73 -0.88 7.17 13.51
CA PHE A 73 0.31 6.93 12.71
C PHE A 73 -0.08 6.45 11.30
N CYS A 74 0.57 7.04 10.29
CA CYS A 74 0.47 6.60 8.90
C CYS A 74 1.83 6.82 8.22
N HIS A 75 2.37 5.77 7.59
CA HIS A 75 3.58 5.84 6.79
C HIS A 75 3.31 5.29 5.40
N ILE A 76 3.80 5.97 4.37
CA ILE A 76 3.54 5.62 2.97
C ILE A 76 4.87 5.36 2.28
N LEU A 77 5.02 4.15 1.75
CA LEU A 77 6.09 3.78 0.83
C LEU A 77 5.53 3.79 -0.58
N TRP A 78 6.01 4.74 -1.38
CA TRP A 78 5.74 4.78 -2.81
C TRP A 78 6.66 3.83 -3.54
N LYS A 79 6.16 3.19 -4.61
CA LYS A 79 6.96 2.45 -5.59
C LYS A 79 8.19 3.31 -5.96
N ARG A 80 9.37 2.78 -5.70
CA ARG A 80 10.65 3.32 -6.16
C ARG A 80 11.08 2.34 -7.24
N ASP A 81 11.30 2.85 -8.44
CA ASP A 81 11.68 2.10 -9.63
C ASP A 81 12.79 1.06 -9.34
#